data_AF-A0A8D8T8E3-F1
#
_entry.id   AF-A0A8D8T8E3-F1
#
_cell.length_a   1.000
_cell.length_b   1.000
_cell.length_c   1.000
_cell.angle_alpha   90.00
_cell.angle_beta   90.00
_cell.angle_gamma   90.00
#
_symmetry.space_group_name_H-M   'P 1'
#
loop_
_entity.id
_entity.type
_entity.pdbx_description
1 polymer ?
#
loop_
_entity_poly.entity_id
_entity_poly.type
_entity_poly.pdbx_seq_one_letter_code
_entity_poly.pdbx_strand_id
1 'polypeptide(L)'
;MGDLPRSRVLESKPFLNTASDYLGPISIVLTHRRGQRPQKAYVAVFVCLATKAIHLEVASDLSTPCFLNAFKRFLSRRGPIKTMLTDNGTNFVGAKNHLDQIYSLLESQDYKDTFARELAEFRIVWSMNPPASPHFGGIFESCVKSFKTHFFRVVGKQLLSYEELTTLTTQIECLLNSRPLCKLNSDPEDCDLLTPNHFLKLTPLTCIPAVDVTEVNLNRLSRFQLIDQLMQSFWKRWSLEYLTQLQTREKWYNTSSNIKLGTVVLIRQENSAPLNWPTGVVSELCPGKDGVVRVVLVRTPRGVYKRAVHNLCPLPSQ
;
A
#
# COMPACT_ATOMS: atom_id res chain seq x y z
N MET A 1 -12.13 -8.99 21.06
CA MET A 1 -11.22 -8.81 19.90
C MET A 1 -11.19 -10.15 19.20
N GLY A 2 -11.44 -10.21 17.89
CA GLY A 2 -11.18 -11.45 17.15
C GLY A 2 -9.67 -11.62 17.02
N ASP A 3 -9.16 -12.83 17.27
CA ASP A 3 -7.74 -13.13 17.10
C ASP A 3 -7.28 -12.78 15.68
N LEU A 4 -6.13 -12.12 15.59
CA LEU A 4 -5.50 -11.88 14.29
C LEU A 4 -5.13 -13.25 13.68
N PRO A 5 -5.39 -13.48 12.38
CA PRO A 5 -5.00 -14.73 11.73
C PRO A 5 -3.52 -15.04 12.00
N ARG A 6 -3.18 -16.30 12.30
CA ARG A 6 -1.80 -16.74 12.59
C ARG A 6 -0.78 -16.29 11.54
N SER A 7 -1.20 -16.15 10.29
CA SER A 7 -0.40 -15.62 9.17
C SER A 7 0.07 -14.17 9.34
N ARG A 8 -0.46 -13.42 10.32
CA ARG A 8 -0.03 -12.05 10.68
C ARG A 8 0.97 -11.99 11.82
N VAL A 9 1.06 -13.04 12.64
CA VAL A 9 1.82 -13.03 13.91
C VAL A 9 3.14 -13.79 13.78
N LEU A 10 3.23 -14.72 12.81
CA LEU A 10 4.47 -15.43 12.52
C LEU A 10 5.40 -14.60 11.64
N GLU A 11 6.66 -14.49 12.07
CA GLU A 11 7.75 -13.98 11.24
C GLU A 11 7.77 -14.72 9.91
N SER A 12 7.68 -13.97 8.83
CA SER A 12 7.61 -14.54 7.50
C SER A 12 8.18 -13.59 6.48
N LYS A 13 8.71 -14.18 5.40
CA LYS A 13 9.11 -13.43 4.22
C LYS A 13 7.93 -12.54 3.75
N PRO A 14 8.17 -11.28 3.36
CA PRO A 14 7.15 -10.44 2.72
C PRO A 14 6.48 -11.18 1.55
N PHE A 15 5.17 -11.03 1.45
CA PHE A 15 4.31 -11.70 0.47
C PHE A 15 4.19 -13.22 0.58
N LEU A 16 4.77 -13.88 1.60
CA LEU A 16 4.58 -15.33 1.79
C LEU A 16 3.09 -15.71 1.84
N ASN A 17 2.31 -14.89 2.55
CA ASN A 17 0.85 -14.94 2.54
C ASN A 17 0.33 -13.68 1.83
N THR A 18 -0.29 -13.85 0.68
CA THR A 18 -0.73 -12.76 -0.20
C THR A 18 -2.23 -12.82 -0.44
N ALA A 19 -2.88 -11.66 -0.42
CA ALA A 19 -4.24 -11.49 -0.96
C ALA A 19 -4.19 -10.72 -2.28
N SER A 20 -5.11 -11.01 -3.20
CA SER A 20 -5.23 -10.28 -4.46
C SER A 20 -6.64 -9.76 -4.71
N ASP A 21 -6.72 -8.58 -5.30
CA ASP A 21 -7.94 -7.91 -5.77
C ASP A 21 -7.63 -7.16 -7.07
N TYR A 22 -8.66 -6.71 -7.79
CA TYR A 22 -8.54 -5.86 -8.95
C TYR A 22 -9.10 -4.46 -8.70
N LEU A 23 -8.43 -3.46 -9.27
CA LEU A 23 -8.95 -2.11 -9.45
C LEU A 23 -9.30 -1.91 -10.92
N GLY A 24 -10.51 -1.42 -11.19
CA GLY A 24 -10.95 -1.06 -12.53
C GLY A 24 -12.47 -1.12 -12.68
N PRO A 25 -13.00 -0.85 -13.88
CA PRO A 25 -12.24 -0.53 -15.10
C PRO A 25 -11.66 0.90 -15.08
N ILE A 26 -10.48 1.07 -15.67
CA ILE A 26 -9.86 2.37 -15.97
C ILE A 26 -9.89 2.55 -17.49
N SER A 27 -10.30 3.73 -17.96
CA SER A 27 -10.24 4.03 -19.39
C SER A 27 -8.82 4.44 -19.78
N ILE A 28 -8.20 3.73 -20.72
CA ILE A 28 -6.85 4.01 -21.23
C ILE A 28 -6.81 3.99 -22.76
N VAL A 29 -5.72 4.49 -23.33
CA VAL A 29 -5.30 4.17 -24.70
C VAL A 29 -4.05 3.29 -24.65
N LEU A 30 -3.78 2.49 -25.68
CA LEU A 30 -2.51 1.75 -25.73
C LEU A 30 -1.32 2.71 -25.88
N THR A 31 -1.47 3.67 -26.79
CA THR A 31 -0.47 4.70 -27.10
C THR A 31 -1.18 5.99 -27.50
N HIS A 32 -0.49 7.14 -27.44
CA HIS A 32 -1.04 8.44 -27.87
C HIS A 32 -1.02 8.65 -29.39
N ARG A 33 -1.19 7.58 -30.17
CA ARG A 33 -1.23 7.65 -31.63
C ARG A 33 -2.64 8.03 -32.11
N ARG A 34 -2.73 8.69 -33.27
CA ARG A 34 -4.02 9.02 -33.90
C ARG A 34 -4.84 7.74 -34.17
N GLY A 35 -6.15 7.82 -33.95
CA GLY A 35 -7.10 6.72 -34.22
C GLY A 35 -7.16 5.64 -33.13
N GLN A 36 -6.39 5.75 -32.05
CA GLN A 36 -6.49 4.82 -30.93
C GLN A 36 -7.81 5.01 -30.18
N ARG A 37 -8.55 3.92 -29.99
CA ARG A 37 -9.81 3.94 -29.24
C ARG A 37 -9.52 3.70 -27.75
N PRO A 38 -10.25 4.38 -26.86
CA PRO A 38 -10.21 4.05 -25.44
C PRO A 38 -10.59 2.59 -25.21
N GLN A 39 -9.84 1.92 -24.36
CA GLN A 39 -10.12 0.56 -23.90
C GLN A 39 -10.06 0.51 -22.38
N LYS A 40 -10.66 -0.53 -21.81
CA LYS A 40 -10.60 -0.75 -20.37
C LYS A 40 -9.24 -1.35 -20.03
N ALA A 41 -8.70 -0.97 -18.88
CA ALA A 41 -7.60 -1.62 -18.21
C ALA A 41 -7.90 -1.75 -16.73
N TYR A 42 -7.11 -2.57 -16.06
CA TYR A 42 -7.28 -2.92 -14.66
C TYR A 42 -5.91 -2.93 -13.99
N VAL A 43 -5.89 -2.86 -12.66
CA VAL A 43 -4.68 -3.00 -11.86
C VAL A 43 -4.89 -4.16 -10.90
N ALA A 44 -4.11 -5.21 -11.06
CA ALA A 44 -4.03 -6.30 -10.08
C ALA A 44 -3.29 -5.77 -8.85
N VAL A 45 -3.90 -5.92 -7.69
CA VAL A 45 -3.41 -5.44 -6.40
C VAL A 45 -3.08 -6.64 -5.53
N PHE A 46 -1.79 -6.85 -5.27
CA PHE A 46 -1.31 -7.89 -4.37
C PHE A 46 -0.95 -7.26 -3.03
N VAL A 47 -1.45 -7.82 -1.93
CA VAL A 47 -1.24 -7.31 -0.57
C VAL A 47 -0.62 -8.39 0.30
N CYS A 48 0.54 -8.10 0.88
CA CYS A 48 1.17 -8.96 1.88
C CYS A 48 0.38 -8.92 3.19
N LEU A 49 -0.05 -10.08 3.68
CA LEU A 49 -0.85 -10.17 4.90
C LEU A 49 -0.05 -9.90 6.19
N ALA A 50 1.25 -10.17 6.17
CA ALA A 50 2.16 -9.90 7.30
C ALA A 50 2.53 -8.41 7.41
N THR A 51 3.27 -7.88 6.43
CA THR A 51 3.81 -6.50 6.47
C THR A 51 2.84 -5.43 5.96
N LYS A 52 1.69 -5.84 5.40
CA LYS A 52 0.74 -4.96 4.68
C LYS A 52 1.34 -4.31 3.42
N ALA A 53 2.52 -4.73 2.96
CA ALA A 53 3.11 -4.26 1.70
C ALA A 53 2.15 -4.48 0.52
N ILE A 54 2.16 -3.55 -0.44
CA ILE A 54 1.32 -3.61 -1.65
C ILE A 54 2.21 -3.75 -2.87
N HIS A 55 1.77 -4.53 -3.85
CA HIS A 55 2.35 -4.58 -5.19
C HIS A 55 1.25 -4.41 -6.24
N LEU A 56 1.51 -3.58 -7.25
CA LEU A 56 0.53 -3.16 -8.25
C LEU A 56 1.00 -3.54 -9.64
N GLU A 57 0.12 -4.18 -10.41
CA GLU A 57 0.42 -4.61 -11.78
C GLU A 57 -0.70 -4.23 -12.74
N VAL A 58 -0.38 -3.50 -13.81
CA VAL A 58 -1.37 -3.14 -14.84
C VAL A 58 -1.70 -4.37 -15.70
N ALA A 59 -2.99 -4.62 -15.87
CA ALA A 59 -3.55 -5.64 -16.75
C ALA A 59 -4.42 -4.99 -17.83
N SER A 60 -4.33 -5.47 -19.06
CA SER A 60 -5.12 -4.96 -20.19
C SER A 60 -6.60 -5.33 -20.09
N ASP A 61 -6.95 -6.40 -19.37
CA ASP A 61 -8.32 -6.86 -19.19
C ASP A 61 -8.45 -7.72 -17.91
N LEU A 62 -9.66 -8.22 -17.64
CA LEU A 62 -9.98 -9.14 -16.54
C LEU A 62 -9.94 -10.62 -16.99
N SER A 63 -9.19 -10.98 -18.02
CA SER A 63 -9.05 -12.38 -18.43
C SER A 63 -8.08 -13.13 -17.52
N THR A 64 -8.26 -14.45 -17.42
CA THR A 64 -7.34 -15.35 -16.72
C THR A 64 -5.88 -15.23 -17.23
N PRO A 65 -5.60 -15.22 -18.55
CA PRO A 65 -4.23 -15.04 -19.04
C PRO A 65 -3.59 -13.71 -18.61
N CYS A 66 -4.34 -12.61 -18.63
CA CYS A 66 -3.84 -11.31 -18.19
C CYS A 66 -3.54 -11.29 -16.69
N PHE A 67 -4.38 -11.92 -15.88
CA PHE A 67 -4.08 -12.12 -14.46
C PHE A 67 -2.82 -12.97 -14.25
N LEU A 68 -2.69 -14.11 -14.93
CA LEU A 68 -1.52 -14.98 -14.81
C LEU A 68 -0.22 -14.25 -15.20
N ASN A 69 -0.27 -13.40 -16.22
CA ASN A 69 0.88 -12.57 -16.60
C ASN A 69 1.22 -11.52 -15.53
N ALA A 70 0.23 -10.86 -14.94
CA ALA A 70 0.44 -9.96 -13.80
C ALA A 70 1.00 -10.71 -12.58
N PHE A 71 0.48 -11.89 -12.30
CA PHE A 71 0.93 -12.75 -11.21
C PHE A 71 2.38 -13.22 -11.42
N LYS A 72 2.76 -13.62 -12.63
CA LYS A 72 4.17 -13.94 -12.97
C LYS A 72 5.08 -12.74 -12.74
N ARG A 73 4.70 -11.54 -13.19
CA ARG A 73 5.47 -10.31 -12.95
C ARG A 73 5.62 -9.99 -11.45
N PHE A 74 4.57 -10.23 -10.66
CA PHE A 74 4.62 -10.12 -9.20
C PHE A 74 5.62 -11.12 -8.59
N LEU A 75 5.49 -12.41 -8.91
CA LEU A 75 6.40 -13.45 -8.41
C LEU A 75 7.85 -13.20 -8.83
N SER A 76 8.09 -12.72 -10.05
CA SER A 76 9.45 -12.40 -10.51
C SER A 76 10.08 -11.24 -9.74
N ARG A 77 9.29 -10.29 -9.21
CA ARG A 77 9.81 -9.15 -8.44
C ARG A 77 9.84 -9.37 -6.93
N ARG A 78 8.88 -10.14 -6.39
CA ARG A 78 8.72 -10.37 -4.94
C ARG A 78 9.19 -11.77 -4.50
N GLY A 79 9.49 -12.62 -5.46
CA GLY A 79 9.83 -14.02 -5.27
C GLY A 79 8.60 -14.90 -4.97
N PRO A 80 8.83 -16.18 -4.65
CA PRO A 80 7.75 -17.13 -4.42
C PRO A 80 6.90 -16.77 -3.20
N ILE A 81 5.63 -17.16 -3.27
CA ILE A 81 4.63 -17.07 -2.19
C ILE A 81 4.21 -18.48 -1.78
N LYS A 82 3.61 -18.64 -0.60
CA LYS A 82 3.06 -19.90 -0.11
C LYS A 82 1.55 -19.97 -0.19
N THR A 83 0.88 -18.86 0.14
CA THR A 83 -0.58 -18.80 0.12
C THR A 83 -1.09 -17.60 -0.68
N MET A 84 -2.15 -17.84 -1.44
CA MET A 84 -2.86 -16.85 -2.23
C MET A 84 -4.33 -16.81 -1.81
N LEU A 85 -4.83 -15.63 -1.45
CA LEU A 85 -6.23 -15.41 -1.07
C LEU A 85 -6.90 -14.49 -2.09
N THR A 86 -8.00 -14.94 -2.69
CA THR A 86 -8.76 -14.12 -3.66
C THR A 86 -10.27 -14.22 -3.41
N ASP A 87 -11.05 -13.34 -4.05
CA ASP A 87 -12.49 -13.55 -4.19
C ASP A 87 -12.78 -14.59 -5.30
N ASN A 88 -14.07 -14.89 -5.50
CA ASN A 88 -14.58 -15.83 -6.51
C ASN A 88 -14.70 -15.23 -7.92
N GLY A 89 -13.92 -14.19 -8.24
CA GLY A 89 -13.83 -13.66 -9.60
C GLY A 89 -13.42 -14.73 -10.61
N THR A 90 -14.05 -14.75 -11.78
CA THR A 90 -13.87 -15.80 -12.80
C THR A 90 -12.43 -15.91 -13.31
N ASN A 91 -11.73 -14.78 -13.36
CA ASN A 91 -10.30 -14.68 -13.64
C ASN A 91 -9.42 -15.39 -12.60
N PHE A 92 -9.73 -15.24 -11.31
CA PHE A 92 -9.01 -15.92 -10.24
C PHE A 92 -9.35 -17.41 -10.21
N VAL A 93 -10.62 -17.78 -10.42
CA VAL A 93 -11.04 -19.19 -10.54
C VAL A 93 -10.30 -19.86 -11.70
N GLY A 94 -10.24 -19.21 -12.86
CA GLY A 94 -9.51 -19.74 -14.01
C GLY A 94 -8.00 -19.87 -13.74
N ALA A 95 -7.41 -18.90 -13.04
CA ALA A 95 -5.98 -18.93 -12.71
C ALA A 95 -5.64 -20.04 -11.71
N LYS A 96 -6.49 -20.23 -10.69
CA LYS A 96 -6.40 -21.36 -9.76
C LYS A 96 -6.47 -22.69 -10.51
N ASN A 97 -7.47 -22.87 -11.38
CA ASN A 97 -7.62 -24.10 -12.16
C ASN A 97 -6.40 -24.37 -13.05
N HIS A 98 -5.81 -23.34 -13.64
CA HIS A 98 -4.59 -23.48 -14.44
C HIS A 98 -3.40 -23.96 -13.60
N LEU A 99 -3.22 -23.41 -12.38
CA LEU A 99 -2.18 -23.89 -11.47
C LEU A 99 -2.45 -25.32 -10.98
N ASP A 100 -3.70 -25.65 -10.66
CA ASP A 100 -4.10 -26.99 -10.24
C ASP A 100 -3.77 -28.03 -11.34
N GLN A 101 -4.00 -27.70 -12.61
CA GLN A 101 -3.61 -28.55 -13.75
C GLN A 101 -2.09 -28.75 -13.84
N ILE A 102 -1.29 -27.69 -13.63
CA ILE A 102 0.17 -27.80 -13.61
C ILE A 102 0.62 -28.73 -12.48
N TYR A 103 0.04 -28.58 -11.28
CA TYR A 103 0.36 -29.45 -10.15
C TYR A 103 0.00 -30.92 -10.43
N SER A 104 -1.17 -31.19 -11.04
CA SER A 104 -1.54 -32.56 -11.44
C SER A 104 -0.58 -33.17 -12.46
N LEU A 105 -0.03 -32.38 -13.39
CA LEU A 105 0.99 -32.84 -14.34
C LEU A 105 2.32 -33.15 -13.63
N LEU A 106 2.74 -32.30 -12.69
CA LEU A 106 3.96 -32.54 -11.90
C LEU A 106 3.83 -33.77 -10.98
N GLU A 107 2.62 -34.11 -10.56
CA GLU A 107 2.29 -35.30 -9.78
C GLU A 107 2.07 -36.56 -10.64
N SER A 108 2.18 -36.47 -11.97
CA SER A 108 2.07 -37.63 -12.86
C SER A 108 3.32 -38.53 -12.77
N GLN A 109 3.13 -39.83 -13.01
CA GLN A 109 4.18 -40.84 -12.82
C GLN A 109 5.43 -40.57 -13.69
N ASP A 110 5.24 -39.95 -14.86
CA ASP A 110 6.31 -39.63 -15.81
C ASP A 110 7.22 -38.48 -15.36
N TYR A 111 6.77 -37.62 -14.44
CA TYR A 111 7.53 -36.45 -13.93
C TYR A 111 8.08 -36.64 -12.50
N LYS A 112 7.64 -37.71 -11.80
CA LYS A 112 8.00 -37.98 -10.39
C LYS A 112 9.49 -38.26 -10.17
N ASP A 113 10.15 -38.81 -11.18
CA ASP A 113 11.47 -39.41 -10.99
C ASP A 113 12.64 -38.40 -11.05
N THR A 114 12.40 -37.14 -11.44
CA THR A 114 13.50 -36.17 -11.62
C THR A 114 13.35 -34.84 -10.86
N PHE A 115 12.14 -34.29 -10.71
CA PHE A 115 11.96 -32.93 -10.13
C PHE A 115 10.74 -32.76 -9.20
N ALA A 116 9.84 -33.73 -9.10
CA ALA A 116 8.56 -33.54 -8.41
C ALA A 116 8.69 -33.25 -6.91
N ARG A 117 9.69 -33.82 -6.22
CA ARG A 117 9.90 -33.62 -4.78
C ARG A 117 10.36 -32.20 -4.43
N GLU A 118 11.27 -31.65 -5.23
CA GLU A 118 11.76 -30.27 -5.05
C GLU A 118 10.69 -29.25 -5.44
N LEU A 119 9.92 -29.52 -6.50
CA LEU A 119 8.85 -28.62 -6.98
C LEU A 119 7.60 -28.63 -6.09
N ALA A 120 7.33 -29.71 -5.37
CA ALA A 120 6.19 -29.81 -4.45
C ALA A 120 6.25 -28.77 -3.31
N GLU A 121 7.46 -28.39 -2.87
CA GLU A 121 7.64 -27.35 -1.84
C GLU A 121 7.23 -25.95 -2.31
N PHE A 122 7.20 -25.72 -3.63
CA PHE A 122 6.80 -24.45 -4.24
C PHE A 122 5.31 -24.38 -4.57
N ARG A 123 4.51 -25.38 -4.16
CA ARG A 123 3.07 -25.40 -4.39
C ARG A 123 2.39 -24.25 -3.65
N ILE A 124 1.73 -23.39 -4.41
CA ILE A 124 0.95 -22.28 -3.87
C ILE A 124 -0.41 -22.81 -3.42
N VAL A 125 -0.72 -22.64 -2.13
CA VAL A 125 -2.04 -22.93 -1.58
C VAL A 125 -2.97 -21.78 -1.92
N TRP A 126 -3.90 -22.01 -2.84
CA TRP A 126 -4.87 -21.00 -3.25
C TRP A 126 -6.19 -21.18 -2.50
N SER A 127 -6.55 -20.20 -1.68
CA SER A 127 -7.81 -20.15 -0.95
C SER A 127 -8.72 -19.08 -1.55
N MET A 128 -9.99 -19.41 -1.69
CA MET A 128 -11.02 -18.50 -2.17
C MET A 128 -11.89 -18.09 -1.01
N ASN A 129 -12.16 -16.80 -0.86
CA ASN A 129 -13.08 -16.34 0.17
C ASN A 129 -14.49 -16.91 -0.07
N PRO A 130 -15.19 -17.38 0.99
CA PRO A 130 -16.59 -17.74 0.86
C PRO A 130 -17.40 -16.54 0.33
N PRO A 131 -18.41 -16.78 -0.53
CA PRO A 131 -19.29 -15.71 -0.99
C PRO A 131 -19.84 -14.93 0.22
N ALA A 132 -19.77 -13.60 0.16
CA ALA A 132 -20.30 -12.69 1.19
C ALA A 132 -19.71 -12.81 2.61
N SER A 133 -18.47 -13.30 2.79
CA SER A 133 -17.74 -13.26 4.09
C SER A 133 -16.54 -12.29 4.10
N PRO A 134 -16.78 -10.96 4.23
CA PRO A 134 -15.72 -9.93 4.29
C PRO A 134 -14.93 -9.93 5.62
N HIS A 135 -15.35 -10.68 6.63
CA HIS A 135 -14.75 -10.62 7.97
C HIS A 135 -13.29 -11.13 8.05
N PHE A 136 -12.86 -12.03 7.15
CA PHE A 136 -11.47 -12.50 7.11
C PHE A 136 -10.48 -11.48 6.50
N GLY A 137 -11.00 -10.37 5.93
CA GLY A 137 -10.26 -9.49 5.04
C GLY A 137 -9.99 -8.05 5.51
N GLY A 138 -10.55 -7.61 6.64
CA GLY A 138 -10.73 -6.18 6.93
C GLY A 138 -9.50 -5.26 6.80
N ILE A 139 -8.28 -5.75 7.03
CA ILE A 139 -7.05 -4.94 6.86
C ILE A 139 -6.62 -4.84 5.39
N PHE A 140 -6.77 -5.91 4.59
CA PHE A 140 -6.49 -5.81 3.15
C PHE A 140 -7.58 -4.95 2.48
N GLU A 141 -8.84 -5.16 2.86
CA GLU A 141 -9.98 -4.43 2.29
C GLU A 141 -9.86 -2.92 2.52
N SER A 142 -9.45 -2.51 3.72
CA SER A 142 -9.24 -1.10 4.03
C SER A 142 -8.11 -0.47 3.18
N CYS A 143 -6.98 -1.17 3.01
CA CYS A 143 -5.87 -0.67 2.19
C CYS A 143 -6.25 -0.57 0.71
N VAL A 144 -6.90 -1.61 0.17
CA VAL A 144 -7.33 -1.64 -1.23
C VAL A 144 -8.43 -0.59 -1.49
N LYS A 145 -9.38 -0.43 -0.55
CA LYS A 145 -10.44 0.59 -0.65
C LYS A 145 -9.89 2.01 -0.66
N SER A 146 -8.93 2.32 0.22
CA SER A 146 -8.29 3.64 0.25
C SER A 146 -7.54 3.92 -1.07
N PHE A 147 -6.74 2.96 -1.55
CA PHE A 147 -6.08 3.07 -2.86
C PHE A 147 -7.08 3.30 -4.00
N LYS A 148 -8.12 2.45 -4.12
CA LYS A 148 -9.18 2.56 -5.13
C LYS A 148 -9.81 3.96 -5.14
N THR A 149 -10.21 4.43 -3.96
CA THR A 149 -10.92 5.70 -3.81
C THR A 149 -10.08 6.89 -4.26
N HIS A 150 -8.82 6.97 -3.83
CA HIS A 150 -7.94 8.08 -4.21
C HIS A 150 -7.49 7.99 -5.66
N PHE A 151 -7.19 6.79 -6.15
CA PHE A 151 -6.76 6.58 -7.52
C PHE A 151 -7.78 7.10 -8.52
N PHE A 152 -9.05 6.70 -8.40
CA PHE A 152 -10.11 7.17 -9.31
C PHE A 152 -10.41 8.67 -9.17
N ARG A 153 -10.32 9.23 -7.96
CA ARG A 153 -10.51 10.67 -7.74
C ARG A 153 -9.41 11.51 -8.39
N VAL A 154 -8.19 11.01 -8.38
CA VAL A 154 -7.02 11.71 -8.92
C VAL A 154 -6.96 11.58 -10.44
N VAL A 155 -7.07 10.37 -10.98
CA VAL A 155 -7.06 10.15 -12.42
C VAL A 155 -8.31 10.74 -13.08
N GLY A 156 -9.47 10.62 -12.44
CA GLY A 156 -10.72 11.21 -12.92
C GLY A 156 -11.05 10.77 -14.35
N LYS A 157 -11.17 11.76 -15.25
CA LYS A 157 -11.47 11.55 -16.68
C LYS A 157 -10.22 11.54 -17.57
N GLN A 158 -9.02 11.63 -16.99
CA GLN A 158 -7.78 11.66 -17.77
C GLN A 158 -7.57 10.33 -18.48
N LEU A 159 -7.35 10.40 -19.80
CA LEU A 159 -7.05 9.22 -20.61
C LEU A 159 -5.54 9.01 -20.60
N LEU A 160 -5.09 8.02 -19.82
CA LEU A 160 -3.68 7.63 -19.74
C LEU A 160 -3.38 6.59 -20.82
N SER A 161 -2.15 6.58 -21.33
CA SER A 161 -1.62 5.45 -22.08
C SER A 161 -1.30 4.29 -21.15
N TYR A 162 -1.12 3.09 -21.70
CA TYR A 162 -0.72 1.92 -20.92
C TYR A 162 0.60 2.16 -20.17
N GLU A 163 1.56 2.81 -20.83
CA GLU A 163 2.86 3.15 -20.24
C GLU A 163 2.72 4.17 -19.11
N GLU A 164 1.97 5.26 -19.31
CA GLU A 164 1.74 6.27 -18.28
C GLU A 164 1.01 5.70 -17.07
N LEU A 165 0.00 4.82 -17.28
CA LEU A 165 -0.68 4.13 -16.21
C LEU A 165 0.28 3.22 -15.43
N THR A 166 1.17 2.51 -16.15
CA THR A 166 2.19 1.65 -15.54
C THR A 166 3.17 2.47 -14.69
N THR A 167 3.63 3.62 -15.19
CA THR A 167 4.50 4.52 -14.43
C THR A 167 3.81 5.07 -13.19
N LEU A 168 2.57 5.59 -13.34
CA LEU A 168 1.81 6.15 -12.23
C LEU A 168 1.54 5.11 -11.14
N THR A 169 1.10 3.90 -11.52
CA THR A 169 0.83 2.81 -10.57
C THR A 169 2.11 2.36 -9.85
N THR A 170 3.24 2.27 -10.56
CA THR A 170 4.55 1.97 -9.95
C THR A 170 4.98 3.01 -8.92
N GLN A 171 4.78 4.30 -9.22
CA GLN A 171 5.08 5.39 -8.28
C GLN A 171 4.14 5.35 -7.06
N ILE A 172 2.84 5.13 -7.28
CA ILE A 172 1.85 4.99 -6.20
C ILE A 172 2.19 3.78 -5.31
N GLU A 173 2.62 2.64 -5.87
CA GLU A 173 3.08 1.50 -5.09
C GLU A 173 4.21 1.90 -4.12
N CYS A 174 5.23 2.61 -4.63
CA CYS A 174 6.34 3.07 -3.81
C CYS A 174 5.86 3.99 -2.67
N LEU A 175 4.91 4.87 -2.99
CA LEU A 175 4.32 5.81 -2.06
C LEU A 175 3.48 5.13 -0.98
N LEU A 176 2.59 4.22 -1.35
CA LEU A 176 1.79 3.45 -0.40
C LEU A 176 2.68 2.65 0.55
N ASN A 177 3.80 2.10 0.04
CA ASN A 177 4.77 1.36 0.84
C ASN A 177 5.74 2.24 1.64
N SER A 178 5.71 3.57 1.47
CA SER A 178 6.48 4.50 2.32
C SER A 178 5.79 4.83 3.64
N ARG A 179 4.55 4.37 3.85
CA ARG A 179 3.79 4.74 5.05
C ARG A 179 4.46 4.26 6.34
N PRO A 180 4.50 5.11 7.38
CA PRO A 180 4.95 4.75 8.72
C PRO A 180 4.05 3.67 9.35
N LEU A 181 4.62 2.55 9.80
CA LEU A 181 3.90 1.51 10.53
C LEU A 181 4.03 1.70 12.04
N CYS A 182 5.25 1.85 12.53
CA CYS A 182 5.61 2.05 13.93
C CYS A 182 7.02 2.66 14.02
N LYS A 183 7.48 2.93 15.24
CA LYS A 183 8.88 3.29 15.51
C LYS A 183 9.79 2.11 15.14
N LEU A 184 10.96 2.40 14.55
CA LEU A 184 11.93 1.36 14.18
C LEU A 184 12.76 0.91 15.39
N ASN A 185 13.28 1.87 16.16
CA ASN A 185 14.20 1.63 17.26
C ASN A 185 13.58 1.99 18.61
N SER A 186 14.06 1.36 19.67
CA SER A 186 13.62 1.68 21.05
C SER A 186 14.29 2.93 21.62
N ASP A 187 15.32 3.47 20.97
CA ASP A 187 16.06 4.65 21.42
C ASP A 187 15.13 5.87 21.52
N PRO A 188 14.97 6.50 22.69
CA PRO A 188 14.13 7.68 22.88
C PRO A 188 14.49 8.87 21.98
N GLU A 189 15.75 8.99 21.55
CA GLU A 189 16.22 10.10 20.71
C GLU A 189 16.05 9.86 19.21
N ASP A 190 15.83 8.61 18.81
CA ASP A 190 15.65 8.25 17.41
C ASP A 190 14.19 8.45 16.93
N CYS A 191 14.06 9.02 15.74
CA CYS A 191 12.79 9.29 15.06
C CYS A 191 12.54 8.33 13.89
N ASP A 192 13.41 7.35 13.67
CA ASP A 192 13.31 6.43 12.55
C ASP A 192 12.05 5.57 12.62
N LEU A 193 11.45 5.39 11.43
CA LEU A 193 10.16 4.77 11.26
C LEU A 193 10.26 3.47 10.48
N LEU A 194 9.59 2.44 10.93
CA LEU A 194 9.43 1.23 10.14
C LEU A 194 8.37 1.45 9.06
N THR A 195 8.67 1.12 7.80
CA THR A 195 7.74 1.23 6.66
C THR A 195 7.70 -0.11 5.92
N PRO A 196 6.66 -0.41 5.13
CA PRO A 196 6.67 -1.59 4.26
C PRO A 196 7.89 -1.64 3.34
N ASN A 197 8.38 -0.50 2.85
CA ASN A 197 9.58 -0.44 2.01
C ASN A 197 10.83 -1.00 2.68
N HIS A 198 10.97 -0.90 4.02
CA HIS A 198 12.10 -1.51 4.75
C HIS A 198 12.16 -3.04 4.61
N PHE A 199 11.01 -3.69 4.36
CA PHE A 199 10.98 -5.12 4.11
C PHE A 199 11.18 -5.48 2.63
N LEU A 200 10.91 -4.56 1.73
CA LEU A 200 10.87 -4.81 0.28
C LEU A 200 12.14 -4.40 -0.45
N LYS A 201 12.86 -3.43 0.10
CA LYS A 201 14.03 -2.79 -0.49
C LYS A 201 15.11 -2.69 0.58
N LEU A 202 16.37 -2.78 0.15
CA LEU A 202 17.52 -2.53 1.02
C LEU A 202 17.54 -1.07 1.51
N THR A 203 17.05 -0.14 0.68
CA THR A 203 16.97 1.28 1.01
C THR A 203 15.62 1.83 0.57
N PRO A 204 14.85 2.48 1.46
CA PRO A 204 13.59 3.11 1.09
C PRO A 204 13.84 4.30 0.15
N LEU A 205 12.94 4.51 -0.80
CA LEU A 205 12.99 5.73 -1.61
C LEU A 205 12.49 6.89 -0.73
N THR A 206 13.30 7.94 -0.60
CA THR A 206 13.02 9.10 0.25
C THR A 206 12.39 10.27 -0.53
N CYS A 207 12.62 10.34 -1.84
CA CYS A 207 12.00 11.34 -2.71
C CYS A 207 11.87 10.84 -4.15
N ILE A 208 10.91 11.40 -4.88
CA ILE A 208 10.81 11.28 -6.35
C ILE A 208 11.20 12.65 -6.90
N PRO A 209 12.18 12.75 -7.82
CA PRO A 209 12.57 14.04 -8.38
C PRO A 209 11.45 14.56 -9.29
N ALA A 210 10.74 15.59 -8.84
CA ALA A 210 9.69 16.27 -9.60
C ALA A 210 9.55 17.72 -9.15
N VAL A 211 9.19 18.60 -10.09
CA VAL A 211 8.78 19.98 -9.78
C VAL A 211 7.34 19.95 -9.27
N ASP A 212 7.03 20.74 -8.25
CA ASP A 212 5.63 20.89 -7.81
C ASP A 212 4.82 21.57 -8.91
N VAL A 213 3.85 20.83 -9.44
CA VAL A 213 2.94 21.27 -10.51
C VAL A 213 1.48 21.16 -10.06
N THR A 214 1.21 21.02 -8.77
CA THR A 214 -0.13 20.84 -8.22
C THR A 214 -1.10 21.97 -8.58
N GLU A 215 -0.60 23.20 -8.72
CA GLU A 215 -1.40 24.39 -9.06
C GLU A 215 -1.45 24.70 -10.56
N VAL A 216 -0.72 23.95 -11.39
CA VAL A 216 -0.67 24.21 -12.84
C VAL A 216 -1.90 23.60 -13.51
N ASN A 217 -2.68 24.43 -14.21
CA ASN A 217 -3.81 23.95 -15.02
C ASN A 217 -3.44 22.79 -15.97
N LEU A 218 -4.30 21.78 -16.01
CA LEU A 218 -4.11 20.54 -16.81
C LEU A 218 -3.80 20.79 -18.29
N ASN A 219 -4.35 21.85 -18.88
CA ASN A 219 -4.14 22.20 -20.29
C ASN A 219 -2.74 22.74 -20.60
N ARG A 220 -1.95 23.10 -19.57
CA ARG A 220 -0.57 23.59 -19.71
C ARG A 220 0.47 22.51 -19.40
N LEU A 221 0.04 21.34 -18.95
CA LEU A 221 0.94 20.26 -18.58
C LEU A 221 1.33 19.45 -19.80
N SER A 222 2.63 19.16 -19.91
CA SER A 222 3.08 18.04 -20.72
C SER A 222 2.54 16.72 -20.14
N ARG A 223 2.52 15.66 -20.95
CA ARG A 223 2.11 14.32 -20.49
C ARG A 223 2.98 13.79 -19.35
N PHE A 224 4.27 14.13 -19.38
CA PHE A 224 5.20 13.82 -18.30
C PHE A 224 4.78 14.53 -17.00
N GLN A 225 4.57 15.85 -17.03
CA GLN A 225 4.16 16.62 -15.85
C GLN A 225 2.75 16.26 -15.37
N LEU A 226 1.87 15.76 -16.24
CA LEU A 226 0.58 15.23 -15.84
C LEU A 226 0.74 14.06 -14.87
N ILE A 227 1.67 13.12 -15.12
CA ILE A 227 1.93 12.01 -14.20
C ILE A 227 2.40 12.55 -12.85
N ASP A 228 3.33 13.52 -12.85
CA ASP A 228 3.82 14.15 -11.62
C ASP A 228 2.69 14.82 -10.84
N GLN A 229 1.81 15.57 -11.51
CA GLN A 229 0.66 16.21 -10.88
C GLN A 229 -0.32 15.18 -10.30
N LEU A 230 -0.60 14.09 -11.02
CA LEU A 230 -1.45 13.01 -10.52
C LEU A 230 -0.84 12.38 -9.27
N MET A 231 0.45 12.08 -9.28
CA MET A 231 1.14 11.53 -8.12
C MET A 231 1.09 12.49 -6.92
N GLN A 232 1.42 13.77 -7.11
CA GLN A 232 1.36 14.80 -6.05
C GLN A 232 -0.06 14.95 -5.48
N SER A 233 -1.07 14.92 -6.35
CA SER A 233 -2.48 14.96 -5.95
C SER A 233 -2.91 13.73 -5.17
N PHE A 234 -2.41 12.54 -5.55
CA PHE A 234 -2.62 11.30 -4.82
C PHE A 234 -2.00 11.37 -3.42
N TRP A 235 -0.73 11.78 -3.34
CA TRP A 235 -0.03 11.97 -2.07
C TRP A 235 -0.80 12.89 -1.11
N LYS A 236 -1.18 14.08 -1.58
CA LYS A 236 -1.86 15.08 -0.76
C LYS A 236 -3.16 14.54 -0.15
N ARG A 237 -3.95 13.79 -0.93
CA ARG A 237 -5.24 13.24 -0.48
C ARG A 237 -5.07 12.02 0.41
N TRP A 238 -4.20 11.09 0.03
CA TRP A 238 -4.03 9.82 0.73
C TRP A 238 -3.26 9.98 2.04
N SER A 239 -2.19 10.78 2.08
CA SER A 239 -1.43 11.02 3.32
C SER A 239 -2.31 11.66 4.40
N LEU A 240 -3.19 12.59 4.01
CA LEU A 240 -4.16 13.21 4.91
C LEU A 240 -5.17 12.21 5.48
N GLU A 241 -5.71 11.33 4.63
CA GLU A 241 -6.61 10.27 5.09
C GLU A 241 -5.88 9.32 6.05
N TYR A 242 -4.65 8.92 5.70
CA TYR A 242 -3.84 8.03 6.52
C TYR A 242 -3.59 8.60 7.93
N LEU A 243 -3.16 9.87 8.01
CA LEU A 243 -2.96 10.58 9.29
C LEU A 243 -4.26 10.65 10.11
N THR A 244 -5.38 10.91 9.46
CA THR A 244 -6.70 10.97 10.12
C THR A 244 -7.11 9.59 10.67
N GLN A 245 -6.85 8.51 9.93
CA GLN A 245 -7.13 7.14 10.39
C GLN A 245 -6.27 6.74 11.59
N LEU A 246 -5.03 7.23 11.70
CA LEU A 246 -4.19 7.02 12.88
C LEU A 246 -4.78 7.65 14.14
N GLN A 247 -5.38 8.85 14.03
CA GLN A 247 -6.02 9.55 15.15
C GLN A 247 -7.34 8.87 15.60
N THR A 248 -8.06 8.22 14.69
CA THR A 248 -9.43 7.72 14.95
C THR A 248 -9.45 6.39 15.74
N ARG A 249 -8.30 5.74 15.98
CA ARG A 249 -8.23 4.38 16.54
C ARG A 249 -8.48 4.23 18.04
N GLU A 250 -8.79 5.29 18.76
CA GLU A 250 -9.16 5.20 20.17
C GLU A 250 -10.68 5.07 20.32
N LYS A 251 -11.12 3.88 20.76
CA LYS A 251 -12.51 3.67 21.16
C LYS A 251 -12.89 4.70 22.22
N TRP A 252 -14.01 5.36 21.99
CA TRP A 252 -14.60 6.50 22.69
C TRP A 252 -14.96 6.29 24.18
N TYR A 253 -14.09 5.68 24.99
CA TYR A 253 -14.39 5.45 26.41
C TYR A 253 -13.45 6.17 27.39
N ASN A 254 -12.35 6.80 26.95
CA ASN A 254 -11.49 7.58 27.84
C ASN A 254 -11.07 8.92 27.21
N THR A 255 -11.37 10.01 27.89
CA THR A 255 -11.10 11.42 27.50
C THR A 255 -9.64 11.85 27.73
N SER A 256 -8.73 10.91 27.96
CA SER A 256 -7.35 11.18 28.34
C SER A 256 -6.47 11.30 27.10
N SER A 257 -5.83 12.45 26.90
CA SER A 257 -4.84 12.64 25.85
C SER A 257 -3.68 11.64 26.02
N ASN A 258 -3.59 10.62 25.16
CA ASN A 258 -2.60 9.54 25.22
C ASN A 258 -1.16 9.95 24.81
N ILE A 259 -0.88 11.24 24.69
CA ILE A 259 0.45 11.73 24.32
C ILE A 259 1.32 11.85 25.57
N LYS A 260 2.38 11.03 25.64
CA LYS A 260 3.38 11.02 26.71
C LYS A 260 4.72 11.57 26.21
N LEU A 261 5.57 11.98 27.15
CA LEU A 261 6.98 12.27 26.86
C LEU A 261 7.64 11.07 26.16
N GLY A 262 8.46 11.33 25.15
CA GLY A 262 9.12 10.31 24.33
C GLY A 262 8.25 9.67 23.25
N THR A 263 6.97 10.05 23.12
CA THR A 263 6.09 9.51 22.07
C THR A 263 6.53 10.01 20.69
N VAL A 264 6.75 9.09 19.74
CA VAL A 264 6.99 9.44 18.34
C VAL A 264 5.66 9.77 17.66
N VAL A 265 5.62 10.93 17.01
CA VAL A 265 4.43 11.47 16.36
C VAL A 265 4.73 11.85 14.92
N LEU A 266 3.76 11.61 14.03
CA LEU A 266 3.73 12.25 12.73
C LEU A 266 3.11 13.64 12.87
N ILE A 267 3.72 14.62 12.22
CA ILE A 267 3.27 16.01 12.22
C ILE A 267 2.43 16.23 10.96
N ARG A 268 1.16 16.59 11.14
CA ARG A 268 0.27 16.92 10.04
C ARG A 268 0.68 18.28 9.45
N GLN A 269 1.19 18.26 8.22
CA GLN A 269 1.58 19.44 7.47
C GLN A 269 1.02 19.37 6.05
N GLU A 270 0.31 20.42 5.62
CA GLU A 270 -0.47 20.43 4.37
C GLU A 270 0.39 20.35 3.09
N ASN A 271 1.64 20.82 3.14
CA ASN A 271 2.54 20.93 1.99
C ASN A 271 3.77 20.03 2.11
N SER A 272 3.59 18.81 2.59
CA SER A 272 4.68 17.83 2.65
C SER A 272 4.95 17.26 1.26
N ALA A 273 6.22 17.21 0.85
CA ALA A 273 6.61 16.56 -0.40
C ALA A 273 6.24 15.06 -0.38
N PRO A 274 5.96 14.45 -1.55
CA PRO A 274 5.71 13.01 -1.64
C PRO A 274 6.83 12.18 -0.99
N LEU A 275 6.45 11.11 -0.29
CA LEU A 275 7.33 10.22 0.50
C LEU A 275 7.94 10.84 1.77
N ASN A 276 7.78 12.14 1.99
CA ASN A 276 8.27 12.81 3.17
C ASN A 276 7.20 12.82 4.27
N TRP A 277 7.44 12.08 5.34
CA TRP A 277 6.57 12.05 6.52
C TRP A 277 7.21 12.87 7.63
N PRO A 278 6.72 14.10 7.92
CA PRO A 278 7.27 14.90 8.99
C PRO A 278 7.11 14.19 10.33
N THR A 279 8.22 13.93 11.01
CA THR A 279 8.28 13.19 12.28
C THR A 279 8.89 14.01 13.38
N GLY A 280 8.53 13.66 14.61
CA GLY A 280 9.27 14.11 15.78
C GLY A 280 8.91 13.33 17.03
N VAL A 281 9.66 13.61 18.10
CA VAL A 281 9.48 13.03 19.43
C VAL A 281 8.95 14.11 20.37
N VAL A 282 7.95 13.77 21.17
CA VAL A 282 7.41 14.68 22.18
C VAL A 282 8.43 14.87 23.29
N SER A 283 8.98 16.08 23.41
CA SER A 283 10.02 16.42 24.38
C SER A 283 9.46 17.00 25.67
N GLU A 284 8.37 17.77 25.58
CA GLU A 284 7.73 18.40 26.75
C GLU A 284 6.20 18.48 26.58
N LEU A 285 5.48 18.35 27.70
CA LEU A 285 4.03 18.53 27.77
C LEU A 285 3.71 19.92 28.32
N CYS A 286 2.87 20.69 27.63
CA CYS A 286 2.42 22.00 28.09
C CYS A 286 0.93 21.92 28.51
N PRO A 287 0.63 21.56 29.78
CA PRO A 287 -0.75 21.50 30.26
C PRO A 287 -1.37 22.91 30.33
N GLY A 288 -2.67 23.01 30.03
CA GLY A 288 -3.45 24.22 30.25
C GLY A 288 -3.74 24.46 31.73
N LYS A 289 -4.42 25.58 32.04
CA LYS A 289 -4.87 25.89 33.42
C LYS A 289 -5.82 24.83 34.00
N ASP A 290 -6.47 24.06 33.13
CA ASP A 290 -7.38 22.95 33.44
C ASP A 290 -6.66 21.58 33.52
N GLY A 291 -5.32 21.55 33.44
CA GLY A 291 -4.52 20.32 33.47
C GLY A 291 -4.52 19.52 32.17
N VAL A 292 -5.29 19.94 31.15
CA VAL A 292 -5.40 19.21 29.86
C VAL A 292 -4.26 19.62 28.92
N VAL A 293 -3.53 18.64 28.41
CA VAL A 293 -2.43 18.86 27.46
C VAL A 293 -3.01 19.04 26.05
N ARG A 294 -3.06 20.30 25.60
CA ARG A 294 -3.47 20.65 24.22
C ARG A 294 -2.28 21.03 23.34
N VAL A 295 -1.13 21.30 23.95
CA VAL A 295 0.08 21.75 23.28
C VAL A 295 1.28 21.00 23.84
N VAL A 296 2.20 20.62 22.96
CA VAL A 296 3.45 19.93 23.32
C VAL A 296 4.61 20.53 22.54
N LEU A 297 5.83 20.39 23.07
CA LEU A 297 7.05 20.62 22.32
C LEU A 297 7.46 19.31 21.65
N VAL A 298 7.74 19.40 20.35
CA VAL A 298 8.14 18.27 19.52
C VAL A 298 9.55 18.53 18.99
N ARG A 299 10.47 17.62 19.32
CA ARG A 299 11.82 17.59 18.77
C ARG A 299 11.79 16.91 17.41
N THR A 300 12.33 17.58 16.41
CA THR A 300 12.51 17.05 15.04
C THR A 300 13.99 17.13 14.68
N PRO A 301 14.45 16.47 13.60
CA PRO A 301 15.84 16.62 13.13
C PRO A 301 16.24 18.05 12.80
N ARG A 302 15.27 18.96 12.56
CA ARG A 302 15.50 20.37 12.22
C ARG A 302 15.45 21.31 13.43
N GLY A 303 15.04 20.83 14.59
CA GLY A 303 14.86 21.64 15.80
C GLY A 303 13.60 21.29 16.58
N VAL A 304 13.37 22.06 17.66
CA VAL A 304 12.23 21.88 18.57
C VAL A 304 11.13 22.87 18.23
N TYR A 305 9.90 22.38 18.07
CA TYR A 305 8.75 23.20 17.69
C TYR A 305 7.56 22.98 18.61
N LYS A 306 6.87 24.07 18.96
CA LYS A 306 5.59 24.00 19.67
C LYS A 306 4.47 23.61 18.72
N ARG A 307 3.71 22.57 19.06
CA ARG A 307 2.63 22.02 18.22
C ARG A 307 1.39 21.71 19.05
N ALA A 308 0.23 21.96 18.47
CA ALA A 308 -1.04 21.55 19.05
C ALA A 308 -1.24 20.05 18.86
N VAL A 309 -1.80 19.38 19.87
CA VAL A 309 -2.00 17.92 19.89
C VAL A 309 -2.84 17.42 18.71
N HIS A 310 -3.84 18.20 18.26
CA HIS A 310 -4.68 17.83 17.11
C HIS A 310 -3.92 17.76 15.77
N ASN A 311 -2.74 18.40 15.67
CA ASN A 311 -1.86 18.34 14.50
C ASN A 311 -0.81 17.22 14.61
N LEU A 312 -0.87 16.42 15.67
CA LEU A 312 0.04 15.30 15.90
C LEU A 312 -0.74 13.99 15.77
N CYS A 313 -0.12 13.01 15.14
CA CYS A 313 -0.66 11.67 14.99
C CYS A 313 0.31 10.70 15.66
N PRO A 314 0.02 10.24 16.89
CA PRO A 314 0.84 9.24 17.57
C PRO A 314 0.91 7.97 16.73
N LEU A 315 2.12 7.42 16.59
CA LEU A 315 2.25 6.10 15.98
C LEU A 315 1.78 5.03 16.95
N PRO A 316 1.16 3.94 16.46
CA PRO A 316 0.80 2.84 17.32
C PRO A 316 2.07 2.24 17.93
N SER A 317 2.11 2.15 19.26
CA SER A 317 3.09 1.32 19.97
C SER A 317 2.78 -0.15 19.67
N GLN A 318 3.82 -0.94 19.39
CA GLN A 318 3.70 -2.40 19.39
C GLN A 318 3.42 -2.92 20.80
#